data_AF-A0A7V1D4V3-F1
#
_entry.id   AF-A0A7V1D4V3-F1
#
_cell.length_a   1.000
_cell.length_b   1.000
_cell.length_c   1.000
_cell.angle_alpha   90.00
_cell.angle_beta   90.00
_cell.angle_gamma   90.00
#
_symmetry.space_group_name_H-M   'P 1'
#
loop_
_entity.id
_entity.type
_entity.pdbx_description
1 polymer ?
#
loop_
_entity_poly.entity_id
_entity_poly.type
_entity_poly.pdbx_seq_one_letter_code
_entity_poly.pdbx_strand_id
1 'polypeptide(L)'
;MIEEMDTLTIAILSILVGIGLLYLLMKLAISRSVSKVKKPPVEIKEDMVQCFSCGHVVPAEKALEKKGRYFCGLKKGERGEFKES
;
A
#
# COMPACT_ATOMS: atom_id res chain seq x y z
N MET A 1 1.09 33.56 -39.68
CA MET A 1 0.37 32.28 -39.55
C MET A 1 1.23 31.13 -39.03
N ILE A 2 2.56 31.12 -39.26
CA ILE A 2 3.45 30.07 -38.74
C ILE A 2 3.69 30.23 -37.22
N GLU A 3 3.93 31.47 -36.75
CA GLU A 3 4.20 31.75 -35.33
C GLU A 3 3.06 31.37 -34.37
N GLU A 4 1.79 31.49 -34.78
CA GLU A 4 0.62 31.13 -33.96
C GLU A 4 0.45 29.61 -33.80
N MET A 5 0.95 28.84 -34.77
CA MET A 5 0.85 27.37 -34.79
C MET A 5 1.89 26.73 -33.89
N ASP A 6 3.06 27.35 -33.75
CA ASP A 6 4.11 26.93 -32.81
C ASP A 6 3.69 27.15 -31.36
N THR A 7 3.10 28.30 -31.02
CA THR A 7 2.62 28.58 -29.64
C THR A 7 1.54 27.59 -29.18
N LEU A 8 0.59 27.26 -30.05
CA LEU A 8 -0.44 26.25 -29.77
C LEU A 8 0.17 24.86 -29.58
N THR A 9 1.13 24.49 -30.42
CA THR A 9 1.79 23.18 -30.35
C THR A 9 2.62 23.05 -29.08
N ILE A 10 3.35 24.10 -28.69
CA ILE A 10 4.11 24.18 -27.44
C ILE A 10 3.17 24.09 -26.24
N ALA A 11 2.04 24.79 -26.26
CA ALA A 11 1.04 24.74 -25.19
C ALA A 11 0.50 23.30 -25.02
N ILE A 12 0.11 22.64 -26.11
CA ILE A 12 -0.40 21.25 -26.08
C ILE A 12 0.67 20.29 -25.55
N LEU A 13 1.92 20.40 -26.02
CA LEU A 13 3.04 19.59 -25.54
C LEU A 13 3.27 19.77 -24.03
N SER A 14 3.22 21.01 -23.54
CA SER A 14 3.43 21.30 -22.11
C SER A 14 2.34 20.68 -21.23
N ILE A 15 1.08 20.68 -21.68
CA ILE A 15 -0.04 20.07 -20.98
C ILE A 15 0.12 18.54 -20.93
N LEU A 16 0.47 17.92 -22.06
CA LEU A 16 0.68 16.46 -22.13
C LEU A 16 1.81 16.01 -21.20
N VAL A 17 2.93 16.73 -21.18
CA VAL A 17 4.05 16.47 -20.27
C VAL A 17 3.62 16.64 -18.81
N GLY A 18 2.86 17.70 -18.51
CA GLY A 18 2.31 17.95 -17.18
C GLY A 18 1.43 16.81 -16.67
N ILE A 19 0.47 16.34 -17.48
CA ILE A 19 -0.42 15.22 -17.15
C ILE A 19 0.38 13.93 -16.95
N GLY A 20 1.37 13.66 -17.81
CA GLY A 20 2.23 12.49 -17.70
C GLY A 20 3.04 12.46 -16.40
N LEU A 21 3.63 13.61 -16.02
CA LEU A 21 4.31 13.77 -14.73
C LEU A 21 3.37 13.57 -13.54
N LEU A 22 2.16 14.14 -13.61
CA LEU A 22 1.15 14.01 -12.55
C LEU A 22 0.70 12.55 -12.37
N TYR A 23 0.52 11.83 -13.49
CA TYR A 23 0.20 10.40 -13.49
C TYR A 23 1.35 9.56 -12.92
N LEU A 24 2.61 9.88 -13.26
CA LEU A 24 3.80 9.23 -12.70
C LEU A 24 3.92 9.47 -11.20
N LEU A 25 3.73 10.69 -10.73
CA LEU A 25 3.76 11.03 -9.31
C LEU A 25 2.63 10.33 -8.54
N MET A 26 1.41 10.29 -9.09
CA MET A 26 0.32 9.52 -8.50
C MET A 26 0.65 8.02 -8.47
N LYS A 27 1.15 7.44 -9.57
CA LYS A 27 1.54 6.02 -9.61
C LYS A 27 2.69 5.72 -8.64
N LEU A 28 3.62 6.64 -8.43
CA LEU A 28 4.72 6.51 -7.48
C LEU A 28 4.24 6.63 -6.03
N ALA A 29 3.32 7.57 -5.75
CA ALA A 29 2.69 7.72 -4.43
C ALA A 29 1.79 6.53 -4.09
N ILE A 30 1.02 6.05 -5.06
CA ILE A 30 0.15 4.88 -4.92
C ILE A 30 1.00 3.62 -4.80
N SER A 31 2.06 3.40 -5.59
CA SER A 31 2.92 2.22 -5.45
C SER A 31 3.66 2.17 -4.10
N ARG A 32 4.06 3.32 -3.54
CA ARG A 32 4.55 3.39 -2.15
C ARG A 32 3.47 3.00 -1.12
N SER A 33 2.21 3.37 -1.38
CA SER A 33 1.07 3.06 -0.50
C SER A 33 0.53 1.63 -0.66
N VAL A 34 0.62 1.07 -1.87
CA VAL A 34 0.13 -0.25 -2.29
C VAL A 34 1.22 -1.32 -2.17
N SER A 35 2.46 -0.97 -1.78
CA SER A 35 3.42 -1.96 -1.26
C SER A 35 2.93 -2.65 0.03
N LYS A 36 1.81 -2.21 0.63
CA LYS A 36 1.08 -2.95 1.67
C LYS A 36 -0.09 -3.80 1.17
N VAL A 37 -0.48 -3.70 -0.10
CA VAL A 37 -1.67 -4.37 -0.64
C VAL A 37 -1.34 -4.98 -1.99
N LYS A 38 -0.59 -6.08 -1.96
CA LYS A 38 -0.65 -7.24 -2.87
C LYS A 38 0.59 -8.09 -2.58
N LYS A 39 0.62 -8.69 -1.40
CA LYS A 39 1.20 -10.04 -1.36
C LYS A 39 0.18 -10.94 -2.08
N PRO A 40 0.62 -11.79 -3.02
CA PRO A 40 -0.23 -12.82 -3.62
C PRO A 40 -0.87 -13.66 -2.50
N PRO A 41 -1.97 -14.39 -2.76
CA PRO A 41 -2.54 -15.31 -1.78
C PRO A 41 -1.48 -16.35 -1.43
N VAL A 42 -0.68 -16.06 -0.39
CA VAL A 42 0.08 -17.06 0.32
C VAL A 42 -1.01 -17.87 1.00
N GLU A 43 -1.07 -19.16 0.70
CA GLU A 43 -1.92 -20.12 1.40
C GLU A 43 -1.74 -19.91 2.90
N ILE A 44 -2.65 -19.14 3.49
CA ILE A 44 -2.68 -18.90 4.92
C ILE A 44 -3.16 -20.24 5.46
N LYS A 45 -2.26 -21.02 6.06
CA LYS A 45 -2.65 -22.14 6.93
C LYS A 45 -3.82 -21.66 7.77
N GLU A 46 -4.89 -22.44 7.80
CA GLU A 46 -6.27 -22.03 8.11
C GLU A 46 -6.44 -21.26 9.44
N ASP A 47 -5.41 -21.24 10.30
CA ASP A 47 -5.44 -20.72 11.66
C ASP A 47 -4.56 -19.47 11.89
N MET A 48 -4.14 -18.71 10.87
CA MET A 48 -3.36 -17.47 11.08
C MET A 48 -4.08 -16.21 10.60
N VAL A 49 -4.19 -15.21 11.48
CA VAL A 49 -4.86 -13.94 11.21
C VAL A 49 -3.90 -12.76 11.34
N GLN A 50 -4.10 -11.74 10.49
CA GLN A 50 -3.30 -10.53 10.55
C GLN A 50 -3.93 -9.51 11.51
N CYS A 51 -3.13 -9.00 12.43
CA CYS A 51 -3.56 -7.93 13.31
C CYS A 51 -3.82 -6.64 12.51
N PHE A 52 -5.03 -6.10 12.64
CA PHE A 52 -5.46 -4.86 12.00
C PHE A 52 -4.63 -3.63 12.44
N SER A 53 -4.14 -3.63 13.68
CA SER A 53 -3.37 -2.51 14.25
C SER A 53 -1.88 -2.56 13.94
N CYS A 54 -1.27 -3.74 14.06
CA CYS A 54 0.18 -3.92 14.01
C CYS A 54 0.68 -4.57 12.71
N GLY A 55 -0.21 -5.21 11.93
CA GLY A 55 0.13 -5.96 10.72
C GLY A 55 0.85 -7.29 10.98
N HIS A 56 1.11 -7.63 12.25
CA HIS A 56 1.71 -8.90 12.66
C HIS A 56 0.74 -10.05 12.45
N VAL A 57 1.25 -11.18 11.95
CA VAL A 57 0.47 -12.40 11.78
C VAL A 57 0.53 -13.18 13.08
N VAL A 58 -0.63 -13.53 13.64
CA VAL A 58 -0.74 -14.30 14.88
C VAL A 58 -1.72 -15.45 14.67
N PRO A 59 -1.62 -16.55 15.43
CA PRO A 59 -2.64 -17.59 15.39
C PRO A 59 -4.02 -17.02 15.73
N ALA A 60 -5.07 -17.42 15.00
CA ALA A 60 -6.45 -17.00 15.21
C ALA A 60 -6.89 -17.22 16.67
N GLU A 61 -6.47 -18.34 17.26
CA GLU A 61 -6.73 -18.69 18.66
C GLU A 61 -6.12 -17.69 19.67
N LYS A 62 -4.98 -17.09 19.33
CA LYS A 62 -4.27 -16.11 20.18
C LYS A 62 -4.64 -14.66 19.84
N ALA A 63 -5.48 -14.46 18.82
CA ALA A 63 -5.87 -13.13 18.36
C ALA A 63 -7.13 -12.65 19.09
N LEU A 64 -7.11 -11.39 19.52
CA LEU A 64 -8.30 -10.75 20.08
C LEU A 64 -9.20 -10.29 18.94
N GLU A 65 -10.40 -10.87 18.82
CA GLU A 65 -11.40 -10.39 17.86
C GLU A 65 -12.23 -9.25 18.46
N LYS A 66 -12.34 -8.13 17.74
CA LYS A 66 -13.24 -7.02 18.10
C LYS A 66 -13.89 -6.44 16.85
N LYS A 67 -15.22 -6.57 16.76
CA LYS A 67 -16.04 -6.08 15.62
C LYS A 67 -15.54 -6.60 14.26
N GLY A 68 -15.27 -7.90 14.16
CA GLY A 68 -14.79 -8.53 12.92
C GLY A 68 -13.37 -8.13 12.50
N ARG A 69 -12.54 -7.65 13.44
CA ARG A 69 -11.12 -7.34 13.23
C ARG A 69 -10.28 -8.04 14.29
N TYR A 70 -9.15 -8.60 13.87
CA TYR A 70 -8.21 -9.30 14.76
C TYR A 70 -7.11 -8.37 15.28
N PHE A 71 -6.72 -8.55 16.54
CA PHE A 71 -5.68 -7.76 17.20
C PHE A 71 -4.65 -8.66 17.90
N CYS A 72 -3.36 -8.34 17.71
CA CYS A 72 -2.22 -9.09 18.26
C CYS A 72 -2.08 -8.98 19.79
N GLY A 73 -2.76 -8.04 20.46
CA GLY A 73 -2.66 -7.83 21.93
C GLY A 73 -1.31 -7.33 22.45
N LEU A 74 -0.25 -7.38 21.63
CA LEU A 74 1.11 -7.01 21.99
C LEU A 74 1.28 -5.51 22.22
N LYS A 75 1.93 -5.15 23.33
CA LYS A 75 2.37 -3.76 23.61
C LYS A 75 3.55 -3.39 22.71
N LYS A 76 3.75 -2.09 22.51
CA LYS A 76 4.74 -1.56 21.55
C LYS A 76 6.17 -2.09 21.74
N GLY A 77 6.55 -2.60 22.93
CA GLY A 77 7.88 -3.12 23.26
C GLY A 77 8.09 -4.63 23.10
N GLU A 78 7.04 -5.43 22.89
CA GLU A 78 7.12 -6.90 22.82
C GLU A 78 7.09 -7.44 21.37
N ARG A 79 7.16 -6.53 20.39
CA ARG A 79 7.05 -6.81 18.95
C ARG A 79 8.35 -7.39 18.34
N GLY A 80 9.19 -8.03 19.15
CA GLY A 80 10.55 -8.42 18.81
C GLY A 80 10.83 -9.92 18.78
N GLU A 81 9.98 -10.77 19.34
CA GLU A 81 10.32 -12.19 19.52
C GLU A 81 9.13 -13.11 19.25
N PHE A 82 8.87 -13.35 17.97
CA PHE A 82 8.29 -14.63 17.56
C PHE A 82 9.23 -15.23 16.52
N LYS A 83 10.39 -15.70 17.00
CA LYS A 83 11.18 -16.69 16.27
C LYS A 83 10.40 -17.99 16.35
N GLU A 84 10.17 -18.61 15.19
CA GLU A 84 9.86 -20.03 15.07
C GLU A 84 10.73 -20.84 16.06
N SER A 85 10.05 -21.58 16.94
CA SER A 85 10.63 -22.65 17.74
C SER A 85 9.73 -23.86 17.57
#